data_AF-A0A4R0DBG6-F1
#
_entry.id   AF-A0A4R0DBG6-F1
#
_cell.length_a   1.000
_cell.length_b   1.000
_cell.length_c   1.000
_cell.angle_alpha   90.00
_cell.angle_beta   90.00
_cell.angle_gamma   90.00
#
_symmetry.space_group_name_H-M   'P 1'
#
loop_
_entity.id
_entity.type
_entity.pdbx_description
1 polymer ?
#
loop_
_entity_poly.entity_id
_entity_poly.type
_entity_poly.pdbx_seq_one_letter_code
_entity_poly.pdbx_strand_id
1 'polypeptide(L)'
;MQTLISNLSKRIREVYRKAGGFIEEEREFALSQVFLNATFKRFVTDNVKMLEDLHADVHDDWLRLYATLNVKGLYTTLSVDLKLLQMELNKDTQLLVFEQISQTQVIEAKFKNILQKIGFKFALFFYRKILDKDPLGTILQRFNVVEVKDDLLYLDLNRWLGKNPSIIETLAKVHVNHAVLREAELVVLGNVNLEALFRKVGSSPDDTEATPVSKTTT
;
A
#
# COMPACT_ATOMS: atom_id res chain seq x y z
N MET A 1 -30.38 -12.43 -5.98
CA MET A 1 -29.19 -11.62 -5.67
C MET A 1 -28.69 -11.94 -4.26
N GLN A 2 -27.82 -12.95 -4.09
CA GLN A 2 -27.22 -13.35 -2.79
C GLN A 2 -25.75 -13.82 -2.92
N THR A 3 -25.04 -13.44 -3.99
CA THR A 3 -23.72 -14.01 -4.35
C THR A 3 -22.52 -13.13 -4.03
N LEU A 4 -22.69 -11.84 -3.72
CA LEU A 4 -21.58 -10.91 -3.49
C LEU A 4 -21.02 -11.01 -2.05
N ILE A 5 -21.89 -11.12 -1.04
CA ILE A 5 -21.50 -11.21 0.38
C ILE A 5 -20.88 -12.59 0.71
N SER A 6 -21.30 -13.65 0.00
CA SER A 6 -20.87 -15.03 0.27
C SER A 6 -19.46 -15.33 -0.24
N ASN A 7 -18.95 -14.59 -1.22
CA ASN A 7 -17.57 -14.76 -1.72
C ASN A 7 -16.54 -13.97 -0.88
N LEU A 8 -16.92 -12.78 -0.41
CA LEU A 8 -16.10 -11.97 0.49
C LEU A 8 -15.92 -12.66 1.86
N SER A 9 -17.02 -13.17 2.44
CA SER A 9 -16.98 -13.89 3.72
C SER A 9 -16.14 -15.18 3.67
N LYS A 10 -16.13 -15.89 2.53
CA LYS A 10 -15.28 -17.08 2.35
C LYS A 10 -13.79 -16.74 2.34
N ARG A 11 -13.37 -15.67 1.65
CA ARG A 11 -11.97 -15.20 1.64
C ARG A 11 -11.53 -14.64 2.98
N ILE A 12 -12.37 -13.83 3.64
CA ILE A 12 -12.11 -13.35 5.00
C ILE A 12 -11.91 -14.54 5.93
N ARG A 13 -12.80 -15.56 5.87
CA ARG A 13 -12.69 -16.76 6.69
C ARG A 13 -11.48 -17.62 6.37
N GLU A 14 -11.01 -17.62 5.13
CA GLU A 14 -9.81 -18.34 4.70
C GLU A 14 -8.52 -17.67 5.22
N VAL A 15 -8.49 -16.34 5.29
CA VAL A 15 -7.42 -15.56 5.96
C VAL A 15 -7.41 -15.85 7.46
N TYR A 16 -8.58 -15.83 8.13
CA TYR A 16 -8.70 -16.23 9.54
C TYR A 16 -8.25 -17.67 9.80
N ARG A 17 -8.53 -18.60 8.87
CA ARG A 17 -8.15 -20.02 9.03
C ARG A 17 -6.65 -20.26 8.78
N LYS A 18 -6.00 -19.44 7.95
CA LYS A 18 -4.53 -19.46 7.76
C LYS A 18 -3.76 -18.92 8.98
N ALA A 19 -4.40 -18.12 9.83
CA ALA A 19 -3.79 -17.61 11.05
C ALA A 19 -3.59 -18.66 12.16
N GLY A 20 -4.29 -19.80 12.10
CA GLY A 20 -4.23 -20.85 13.13
C GLY A 20 -2.94 -21.69 13.18
N GLY A 21 -1.94 -21.39 12.34
CA GLY A 21 -0.68 -22.14 12.23
C GLY A 21 0.57 -21.43 12.75
N PHE A 22 0.48 -20.18 13.21
CA PHE A 22 1.62 -19.40 13.68
C PHE A 22 1.42 -19.07 15.16
N ILE A 23 2.09 -19.81 16.04
CA ILE A 23 2.20 -19.49 17.46
C ILE A 23 3.39 -18.53 17.62
N GLU A 24 3.19 -17.26 17.31
CA GLU A 24 4.11 -16.16 17.63
C GLU A 24 3.26 -14.99 18.14
N GLU A 25 3.76 -14.21 19.11
CA GLU A 25 3.02 -13.09 19.70
C GLU A 25 2.66 -12.07 18.60
N GLU A 26 1.35 -11.88 18.38
CA GLU A 26 0.83 -10.83 17.50
C GLU A 26 1.20 -9.46 18.12
N ARG A 27 1.87 -8.61 17.33
CA ARG A 27 2.32 -7.29 17.77
C ARG A 27 1.58 -6.21 16.98
N GLU A 28 1.16 -5.18 17.71
CA GLU A 28 0.65 -3.94 17.13
C GLU A 28 1.81 -3.00 16.80
N PHE A 29 1.85 -2.53 15.56
CA PHE A 29 2.79 -1.52 15.08
C PHE A 29 2.01 -0.33 14.53
N ALA A 30 2.09 0.82 15.19
CA ALA A 30 1.51 2.05 14.68
C ALA A 30 2.45 2.71 13.65
N LEU A 31 1.98 2.83 12.41
CA LEU A 31 2.67 3.56 11.34
C LEU A 31 2.05 4.94 11.21
N SER A 32 2.84 5.99 11.39
CA SER A 32 2.33 7.36 11.25
C SER A 32 1.94 7.68 9.81
N GLN A 33 0.96 8.58 9.63
CA GLN A 33 0.59 9.14 8.33
C GLN A 33 1.79 9.72 7.57
N VAL A 34 2.73 10.35 8.29
CA VAL A 34 3.97 10.87 7.70
C VAL A 34 4.79 9.75 7.07
N PHE A 35 4.91 8.61 7.76
CA PHE A 35 5.62 7.44 7.24
C PHE A 35 4.88 6.81 6.05
N LEU A 36 3.55 6.71 6.12
CA LEU A 36 2.71 6.24 5.01
C LEU A 36 2.92 7.11 3.76
N ASN A 37 2.87 8.43 3.91
CA ASN A 37 3.02 9.37 2.80
C ASN A 37 4.45 9.38 2.24
N ALA A 38 5.47 9.23 3.09
CA ALA A 38 6.84 9.03 2.62
C ALA A 38 7.00 7.74 1.80
N THR A 39 6.27 6.68 2.18
CA THR A 39 6.23 5.41 1.46
C THR A 39 5.56 5.58 0.10
N PHE A 40 4.39 6.24 0.03
CA PHE A 40 3.72 6.55 -1.23
C PHE A 40 4.60 7.36 -2.17
N LYS A 41 5.30 8.38 -1.65
CA LYS A 41 6.24 9.16 -2.44
C LYS A 41 7.34 8.27 -3.04
N ARG A 42 8.05 7.53 -2.19
CA ARG A 42 9.21 6.72 -2.61
C ARG A 42 8.86 5.63 -3.60
N PHE A 43 7.72 4.97 -3.42
CA PHE A 43 7.37 3.77 -4.19
C PHE A 43 6.39 4.04 -5.32
N VAL A 44 5.50 5.03 -5.20
CA VAL A 44 4.49 5.32 -6.23
C VAL A 44 4.83 6.62 -6.97
N THR A 45 4.84 7.77 -6.28
CA THR A 45 5.01 9.09 -6.92
C THR A 45 6.32 9.19 -7.69
N ASP A 46 7.45 8.85 -7.06
CA ASP A 46 8.78 8.92 -7.69
C ASP A 46 8.94 7.94 -8.86
N ASN A 47 8.07 6.93 -8.97
CA ASN A 47 8.09 5.91 -10.02
C ASN A 47 7.04 6.14 -11.13
N VAL A 48 6.12 7.10 -10.95
CA VAL A 48 5.01 7.36 -11.88
C VAL A 48 5.10 8.80 -12.39
N LYS A 49 5.70 9.00 -13.57
CA LYS A 49 6.05 10.32 -14.14
C LYS A 49 4.93 11.38 -14.19
N MET A 50 3.68 10.96 -14.28
CA MET A 50 2.54 11.88 -14.36
C MET A 50 1.85 12.14 -13.02
N LEU A 51 2.23 11.41 -11.97
CA LEU A 51 1.74 11.57 -10.62
C LEU A 51 2.73 12.47 -9.90
N GLU A 52 2.39 13.75 -9.76
CA GLU A 52 3.27 14.72 -9.10
C GLU A 52 3.21 14.60 -7.59
N ASP A 53 2.07 14.16 -7.06
CA ASP A 53 1.88 13.96 -5.63
C ASP A 53 0.85 12.86 -5.35
N LEU A 54 1.09 12.09 -4.29
CA LEU A 54 0.21 11.06 -3.77
C LEU A 54 0.39 11.00 -2.25
N HIS A 55 -0.66 11.34 -1.51
CA HIS A 55 -0.65 11.29 -0.06
C HIS A 55 -2.04 10.90 0.45
N ALA A 56 -2.09 10.46 1.70
CA ALA A 56 -3.32 10.23 2.42
C ALA A 56 -3.38 11.03 3.71
N ASP A 57 -4.59 11.48 4.02
CA ASP A 57 -4.99 11.90 5.37
C ASP A 57 -5.65 10.69 6.03
N VAL A 58 -5.09 10.24 7.15
CA VAL A 58 -5.57 9.05 7.85
C VAL A 58 -6.50 9.50 8.97
N HIS A 59 -7.73 9.00 8.92
CA HIS A 59 -8.75 9.23 9.93
C HIS A 59 -9.10 7.92 10.64
N ASP A 60 -9.91 8.00 11.68
CA ASP A 60 -10.51 6.80 12.29
C ASP A 60 -11.35 6.02 11.26
N ASP A 61 -11.01 4.76 11.03
CA ASP A 61 -11.67 3.79 10.13
C ASP A 61 -11.66 4.08 8.62
N TRP A 62 -11.12 5.21 8.17
CA TRP A 62 -11.01 5.54 6.75
C TRP A 62 -9.83 6.48 6.49
N LEU A 63 -9.44 6.62 5.22
CA LEU A 63 -8.43 7.59 4.80
C LEU A 63 -8.93 8.36 3.59
N ARG A 64 -8.53 9.63 3.48
CA ARG A 64 -8.69 10.41 2.26
C ARG A 64 -7.42 10.30 1.44
N LEU A 65 -7.50 9.72 0.26
CA LEU A 65 -6.37 9.68 -0.68
C LEU A 65 -6.44 10.90 -1.61
N TYR A 66 -5.34 11.61 -1.74
CA TYR A 66 -5.16 12.70 -2.70
C TYR A 66 -4.16 12.30 -3.76
N ALA A 67 -4.49 12.58 -5.02
CA ALA A 67 -3.61 12.33 -6.14
C ALA A 67 -3.55 13.58 -7.03
N THR A 68 -2.35 14.11 -7.22
CA THR A 68 -2.11 15.21 -8.16
C THR A 68 -1.48 14.67 -9.42
N LEU A 69 -2.15 14.89 -10.54
CA LEU A 69 -1.78 14.41 -11.86
C LEU A 69 -1.42 15.58 -12.76
N ASN A 70 -0.31 15.46 -13.49
CA ASN A 70 0.05 16.37 -14.57
C ASN A 70 0.25 15.59 -15.87
N VAL A 71 -0.70 15.77 -16.80
CA VAL A 71 -0.67 15.11 -18.11
C VAL A 71 -0.88 16.13 -19.21
N LYS A 72 0.15 16.38 -20.03
CA LYS A 72 0.07 17.25 -21.21
C LYS A 72 -0.51 18.65 -20.92
N GLY A 73 -0.19 19.22 -19.76
CA GLY A 73 -0.66 20.54 -19.31
C GLY A 73 -2.06 20.55 -18.67
N LEU A 74 -2.66 19.38 -18.46
CA LEU A 74 -3.76 19.20 -17.52
C LEU A 74 -3.17 18.89 -16.15
N TYR A 75 -3.25 19.85 -15.23
CA TYR A 75 -2.90 19.65 -13.83
C TYR A 75 -4.20 19.46 -13.05
N THR A 76 -4.37 18.32 -12.38
CA THR A 76 -5.57 18.05 -11.60
C THR A 76 -5.25 17.37 -10.29
N THR A 77 -5.86 17.86 -9.22
CA THR A 77 -5.81 17.24 -7.89
C THR A 77 -7.17 16.61 -7.63
N LEU A 78 -7.14 15.30 -7.39
CA LEU A 78 -8.30 14.48 -7.09
C LEU A 78 -8.22 14.04 -5.64
N SER A 79 -9.37 13.88 -4.99
CA SER A 79 -9.44 13.24 -3.68
C SER A 79 -10.56 12.21 -3.64
N VAL A 80 -10.37 11.17 -2.82
CA VAL A 80 -11.40 10.16 -2.56
C VAL A 80 -11.28 9.66 -1.13
N ASP A 81 -12.39 9.23 -0.56
CA ASP A 81 -12.40 8.58 0.75
C ASP A 81 -12.43 7.07 0.56
N LEU A 82 -11.49 6.38 1.21
CA LEU A 82 -11.26 4.96 1.12
C LEU A 82 -11.34 4.32 2.50
N LYS A 83 -11.95 3.15 2.58
CA LYS A 83 -11.91 2.28 3.75
C LYS A 83 -10.96 1.12 3.50
N LEU A 84 -10.00 0.91 4.40
CA LEU A 84 -9.12 -0.25 4.34
C LEU A 84 -9.92 -1.50 4.74
N LEU A 85 -10.07 -2.46 3.82
CA LEU A 85 -10.74 -3.73 4.09
C LEU A 85 -9.77 -4.82 4.51
N GLN A 86 -8.59 -4.84 3.88
CA GLN A 86 -7.58 -5.86 4.11
C GLN A 86 -6.19 -5.31 3.83
N MET A 87 -5.23 -5.72 4.64
CA MET A 87 -3.81 -5.54 4.37
C MET A 87 -3.07 -6.84 4.63
N GLU A 88 -2.30 -7.30 3.65
CA GLU A 88 -1.41 -8.44 3.75
C GLU A 88 -0.02 -8.00 3.30
N LEU A 89 0.95 -8.00 4.22
CA LEU A 89 2.35 -7.71 3.92
C LEU A 89 3.21 -8.84 4.48
N ASN A 90 3.83 -9.58 3.58
CA ASN A 90 4.81 -10.62 3.86
C ASN A 90 5.79 -10.71 2.69
N LYS A 91 6.74 -11.66 2.68
CA LYS A 91 7.74 -11.74 1.61
C LYS A 91 7.15 -12.01 0.22
N ASP A 92 6.01 -12.69 0.14
CA ASP A 92 5.41 -13.16 -1.12
C ASP A 92 4.26 -12.24 -1.58
N THR A 93 3.50 -11.68 -0.63
CA THR A 93 2.34 -10.83 -0.85
C THR A 93 2.55 -9.45 -0.22
N GLN A 94 2.36 -8.37 -0.99
CA GLN A 94 2.26 -7.01 -0.45
C GLN A 94 1.02 -6.33 -1.00
N LEU A 95 -0.15 -6.65 -0.44
CA LEU A 95 -1.45 -6.26 -0.97
C LEU A 95 -2.25 -5.45 0.04
N LEU A 96 -2.77 -4.31 -0.40
CA LEU A 96 -3.79 -3.55 0.32
C LEU A 96 -5.08 -3.57 -0.50
N VAL A 97 -6.22 -3.75 0.16
CA VAL A 97 -7.54 -3.74 -0.48
C VAL A 97 -8.37 -2.64 0.15
N PHE A 98 -8.85 -1.73 -0.69
CA PHE A 98 -9.68 -0.61 -0.27
C PHE A 98 -11.07 -0.70 -0.87
N GLU A 99 -12.07 -0.34 -0.06
CA GLU A 99 -13.41 0.01 -0.51
C GLU A 99 -13.48 1.52 -0.72
N GLN A 100 -14.05 1.95 -1.84
CA GLN A 100 -14.29 3.36 -2.08
C GLN A 100 -15.61 3.78 -1.43
N ILE A 101 -15.56 4.69 -0.45
CA ILE A 101 -16.73 5.10 0.33
C ILE A 101 -17.29 6.47 -0.07
N SER A 102 -16.55 7.25 -0.85
CA SER A 102 -17.03 8.51 -1.42
C SER A 102 -16.75 8.62 -2.91
N GLN A 103 -17.46 9.51 -3.60
CA GLN A 103 -17.17 9.82 -4.99
C GLN A 103 -15.89 10.65 -5.09
N THR A 104 -15.10 10.39 -6.12
CA THR A 104 -13.89 11.16 -6.43
C THR A 104 -14.23 12.60 -6.67
N GLN A 105 -13.64 13.45 -5.83
CA GLN A 105 -13.79 14.89 -5.86
C GLN A 105 -12.65 15.50 -6.66
N VAL A 106 -12.96 16.53 -7.43
CA VAL A 106 -11.93 17.32 -8.12
C VAL A 106 -11.68 18.53 -7.26
N ILE A 107 -10.54 18.52 -6.56
CA ILE A 107 -10.12 19.60 -5.68
C ILE A 107 -9.59 20.76 -6.50
N GLU A 108 -8.74 20.45 -7.48
CA GLU A 108 -8.20 21.44 -8.40
C GLU A 108 -8.12 20.88 -9.82
N ALA A 109 -8.38 21.74 -10.81
CA ALA A 109 -8.14 21.42 -12.21
C ALA A 109 -7.73 22.67 -12.99
N LYS A 110 -6.49 22.68 -13.47
CA LYS A 110 -5.93 23.70 -14.35
C LYS A 110 -5.78 23.12 -15.75
N PHE A 111 -6.28 23.86 -16.74
CA PHE A 111 -6.34 23.43 -18.13
C PHE A 111 -5.48 24.35 -18.98
N LYS A 112 -4.70 23.78 -19.91
CA LYS A 112 -3.93 24.56 -20.88
C LYS A 112 -4.83 25.28 -21.89
N ASN A 113 -5.95 24.65 -22.28
CA ASN A 113 -6.83 25.15 -23.35
C ASN A 113 -8.31 24.88 -23.02
N ILE A 114 -9.21 25.64 -23.64
CA ILE A 114 -10.68 25.51 -23.48
C ILE A 114 -11.16 24.11 -23.92
N LEU A 115 -10.58 23.54 -24.98
CA LEU A 115 -10.94 22.18 -25.44
C LEU A 115 -10.65 21.11 -24.37
N GLN A 116 -9.52 21.23 -23.65
CA GLN A 116 -9.21 20.32 -22.54
C GLN A 116 -10.21 20.46 -21.40
N LYS A 117 -10.62 21.70 -21.07
CA LYS A 117 -11.65 21.97 -20.06
C LYS A 117 -12.99 21.34 -20.43
N ILE A 118 -13.41 21.46 -21.69
CA ILE A 118 -14.64 20.84 -22.19
C ILE A 118 -14.53 19.32 -22.11
N GLY A 119 -13.44 18.74 -22.62
CA GLY A 119 -13.21 17.29 -22.61
C GLY A 119 -13.18 16.72 -21.19
N PHE A 120 -12.51 17.38 -20.25
CA PHE A 120 -12.45 16.96 -18.84
C PHE A 120 -13.83 17.00 -18.17
N LYS A 121 -14.59 18.09 -18.35
CA LYS A 121 -15.96 18.19 -17.82
C LYS A 121 -16.88 17.15 -18.43
N PHE A 122 -16.77 16.91 -19.73
CA PHE A 122 -17.55 15.88 -20.42
C PHE A 122 -17.20 14.48 -19.90
N ALA A 123 -15.91 14.17 -19.71
CA ALA A 123 -15.49 12.91 -19.14
C ALA A 123 -16.04 12.71 -17.72
N LEU A 124 -15.91 13.71 -16.84
CA LEU A 124 -16.50 13.66 -15.50
C LEU A 124 -18.01 13.47 -15.52
N PHE A 125 -18.70 14.21 -16.39
CA PHE A 125 -20.15 14.07 -16.58
C PHE A 125 -20.50 12.67 -17.06
N PHE A 126 -19.78 12.12 -18.04
CA PHE A 126 -20.02 10.80 -18.59
C PHE A 126 -19.82 9.70 -17.55
N TYR A 127 -18.70 9.75 -16.80
CA TYR A 127 -18.42 8.78 -15.74
C TYR A 127 -19.47 8.83 -14.62
N ARG A 128 -19.81 10.04 -14.14
CA ARG A 128 -20.75 10.19 -13.02
C ARG A 128 -22.21 9.99 -13.41
N LYS A 129 -22.63 10.48 -14.58
CA LYS A 129 -24.05 10.58 -14.94
C LYS A 129 -24.54 9.47 -15.86
N ILE A 130 -23.65 8.89 -16.67
CA ILE A 130 -24.01 7.86 -17.65
C ILE A 130 -23.53 6.48 -17.17
N LEU A 131 -22.29 6.38 -16.69
CA LEU A 131 -21.75 5.11 -16.21
C LEU A 131 -22.08 4.83 -14.74
N ASP A 132 -22.45 5.85 -13.97
CA ASP A 132 -22.61 5.77 -12.50
C ASP A 132 -21.38 5.14 -11.83
N LYS A 133 -20.19 5.46 -12.36
CA LYS A 133 -18.91 4.90 -11.91
C LYS A 133 -17.95 5.99 -11.49
N ASP A 134 -17.08 5.63 -10.57
CA ASP A 134 -16.03 6.51 -10.12
C ASP A 134 -14.82 6.53 -11.08
N PRO A 135 -14.36 7.72 -11.51
CA PRO A 135 -13.23 7.81 -12.44
C PRO A 135 -11.89 7.42 -11.81
N LEU A 136 -11.68 7.52 -10.49
CA LEU A 136 -10.36 7.34 -9.88
C LEU A 136 -9.87 5.90 -9.99
N GLY A 137 -10.69 4.91 -9.66
CA GLY A 137 -10.28 3.51 -9.81
C GLY A 137 -9.81 3.21 -11.24
N THR A 138 -10.53 3.74 -12.24
CA THR A 138 -10.16 3.58 -13.66
C THR A 138 -8.86 4.30 -14.00
N ILE A 139 -8.65 5.51 -13.46
CA ILE A 139 -7.43 6.30 -13.67
C ILE A 139 -6.22 5.58 -13.04
N LEU A 140 -6.33 5.18 -11.78
CA LEU A 140 -5.26 4.47 -11.06
C LEU A 140 -4.96 3.12 -11.72
N GLN A 141 -5.96 2.41 -12.23
CA GLN A 141 -5.76 1.16 -12.97
C GLN A 141 -5.08 1.37 -14.32
N ARG A 142 -5.46 2.41 -15.06
CA ARG A 142 -4.78 2.78 -16.32
C ARG A 142 -3.29 3.08 -16.11
N PHE A 143 -2.93 3.51 -14.91
CA PHE A 143 -1.57 3.83 -14.53
C PHE A 143 -0.86 2.69 -13.79
N ASN A 144 -1.46 1.50 -13.76
CA ASN A 144 -0.92 0.32 -13.09
C ASN A 144 -0.60 0.60 -11.60
N VAL A 145 -1.37 1.47 -10.95
CA VAL A 145 -1.24 1.74 -9.52
C VAL A 145 -2.10 0.75 -8.73
N VAL A 146 -3.36 0.57 -9.13
CA VAL A 146 -4.30 -0.38 -8.51
C VAL A 146 -4.93 -1.28 -9.56
N GLU A 147 -5.47 -2.41 -9.13
CA GLU A 147 -6.37 -3.22 -9.93
C GLU A 147 -7.79 -3.07 -9.36
N VAL A 148 -8.77 -2.74 -10.21
CA VAL A 148 -10.17 -2.62 -9.77
C VAL A 148 -10.87 -3.95 -10.01
N LYS A 149 -11.40 -4.57 -8.94
CA LYS A 149 -12.24 -5.78 -9.01
C LYS A 149 -13.42 -5.61 -8.09
N ASP A 150 -14.63 -5.82 -8.60
CA ASP A 150 -15.88 -5.75 -7.84
C ASP A 150 -15.98 -4.44 -7.00
N ASP A 151 -15.62 -3.31 -7.62
CA ASP A 151 -15.58 -1.96 -7.02
C ASP A 151 -14.59 -1.77 -5.85
N LEU A 152 -13.74 -2.77 -5.60
CA LEU A 152 -12.61 -2.69 -4.67
C LEU A 152 -11.32 -2.33 -5.41
N LEU A 153 -10.48 -1.53 -4.74
CA LEU A 153 -9.17 -1.12 -5.24
C LEU A 153 -8.10 -2.02 -4.61
N TYR A 154 -7.51 -2.88 -5.43
CA TYR A 154 -6.40 -3.76 -5.05
C TYR A 154 -5.08 -3.06 -5.35
N LEU A 155 -4.42 -2.56 -4.31
CA LEU A 155 -3.10 -1.97 -4.39
C LEU A 155 -2.05 -3.06 -4.13
N ASP A 156 -1.53 -3.64 -5.21
CA ASP A 156 -0.44 -4.61 -5.15
C ASP A 156 0.91 -3.88 -5.21
N LEU A 157 1.53 -3.80 -4.03
CA LEU A 157 2.81 -3.16 -3.81
C LEU A 157 4.01 -4.02 -4.24
N ASN A 158 3.82 -5.29 -4.60
CA ASN A 158 4.92 -6.20 -4.93
C ASN A 158 5.77 -5.68 -6.10
N ARG A 159 5.13 -5.05 -7.08
CA ARG A 159 5.83 -4.38 -8.21
C ARG A 159 6.86 -3.31 -7.80
N TRP A 160 6.74 -2.77 -6.58
CA TRP A 160 7.66 -1.77 -6.01
C TRP A 160 8.48 -2.34 -4.85
N LEU A 161 7.83 -2.94 -3.84
CA LEU A 161 8.50 -3.48 -2.64
C LEU A 161 9.25 -4.79 -2.93
N GLY A 162 8.71 -5.64 -3.80
CA GLY A 162 9.31 -6.91 -4.25
C GLY A 162 10.68 -6.75 -4.93
N LYS A 163 10.97 -5.56 -5.45
CA LYS A 163 12.26 -5.25 -6.10
C LYS A 163 13.36 -4.88 -5.11
N ASN A 164 13.05 -4.67 -3.84
CA ASN A 164 14.02 -4.28 -2.83
C ASN A 164 14.36 -5.46 -1.89
N PRO A 165 15.55 -6.07 -2.03
CA PRO A 165 15.93 -7.24 -1.24
C PRO A 165 15.89 -6.98 0.27
N SER A 166 16.22 -5.77 0.73
CA SER A 166 16.19 -5.41 2.14
C SER A 166 14.76 -5.37 2.70
N ILE A 167 13.79 -4.94 1.88
CA ILE A 167 12.38 -4.93 2.28
C ILE A 167 11.87 -6.37 2.34
N ILE A 168 12.22 -7.20 1.36
CA ILE A 168 11.82 -8.60 1.33
C ILE A 168 12.46 -9.42 2.46
N GLU A 169 13.71 -9.16 2.83
CA GLU A 169 14.33 -9.79 4.01
C GLU A 169 13.60 -9.40 5.30
N THR A 170 13.08 -8.18 5.38
CA THR A 170 12.30 -7.70 6.54
C THR A 170 10.90 -8.33 6.56
N LEU A 171 10.22 -8.33 5.43
CA LEU A 171 8.90 -8.96 5.26
C LEU A 171 8.95 -10.50 5.33
N ALA A 172 10.13 -11.12 5.21
CA ALA A 172 10.31 -12.54 5.49
C ALA A 172 10.25 -12.87 6.99
N LYS A 173 10.45 -11.86 7.85
CA LYS A 173 10.46 -11.99 9.32
C LYS A 173 9.19 -11.44 9.96
N VAL A 174 8.42 -10.67 9.20
CA VAL A 174 7.20 -10.00 9.65
C VAL A 174 6.05 -10.39 8.72
N HIS A 175 5.02 -11.01 9.27
CA HIS A 175 3.78 -11.31 8.57
C HIS A 175 2.67 -10.40 9.08
N VAL A 176 2.31 -9.41 8.29
CA VAL A 176 1.14 -8.56 8.53
C VAL A 176 -0.08 -9.20 7.89
N ASN A 177 -1.11 -9.43 8.70
CA ASN A 177 -2.36 -10.04 8.23
C ASN A 177 -3.57 -9.11 8.39
N HIS A 178 -3.44 -8.07 9.21
CA HIS A 178 -4.50 -7.14 9.50
C HIS A 178 -3.96 -5.74 9.75
N ALA A 179 -4.77 -4.74 9.45
CA ALA A 179 -4.52 -3.38 9.87
C ALA A 179 -5.82 -2.59 10.00
N VAL A 180 -5.79 -1.61 10.89
CA VAL A 180 -6.88 -0.68 11.18
C VAL A 180 -6.36 0.74 11.06
N LEU A 181 -7.25 1.67 10.69
CA LEU A 181 -6.93 3.09 10.61
C LEU A 181 -7.41 3.77 11.89
N ARG A 182 -6.49 4.49 12.54
CA ARG A 182 -6.75 5.38 13.66
C ARG A 182 -6.30 6.78 13.25
N GLU A 183 -6.76 7.83 13.93
CA GLU A 183 -6.41 9.21 13.58
C GLU A 183 -4.89 9.39 13.40
N ALA A 184 -4.47 9.81 12.20
CA ALA A 184 -3.09 9.98 11.76
C ALA A 184 -2.19 8.72 11.81
N GLU A 185 -2.75 7.52 12.01
CA GLU A 185 -2.00 6.27 12.18
C GLU A 185 -2.64 5.07 11.45
N LEU A 186 -1.82 4.31 10.74
CA LEU A 186 -2.15 2.96 10.26
C LEU A 186 -1.61 1.96 11.29
N VAL A 187 -2.49 1.35 12.08
CA VAL A 187 -2.10 0.34 13.07
C VAL A 187 -2.11 -1.03 12.42
N VAL A 188 -0.94 -1.64 12.40
CA VAL A 188 -0.68 -2.91 11.73
C VAL A 188 -0.53 -4.01 12.76
N LEU A 189 -1.25 -5.10 12.57
CA LEU A 189 -1.13 -6.31 13.38
C LEU A 189 -0.36 -7.36 12.59
N GLY A 190 0.79 -7.74 13.14
CA GLY A 190 1.67 -8.70 12.49
C GLY A 190 2.32 -9.66 13.47
N ASN A 191 2.55 -10.87 12.97
CA ASN A 191 3.35 -11.89 13.65
C ASN A 191 4.82 -11.64 13.31
N VAL A 192 5.66 -11.67 14.33
CA VAL A 192 7.10 -11.41 14.20
C VAL A 192 7.88 -12.63 14.63
N ASN A 193 8.74 -13.13 13.75
CA ASN A 193 9.69 -14.16 14.11
C ASN A 193 10.87 -13.51 14.85
N LEU A 194 10.76 -13.47 16.18
CA LEU A 194 11.76 -12.86 17.06
C LEU A 194 13.12 -13.58 16.97
N GLU A 195 13.15 -14.91 16.80
CA GLU A 195 14.40 -15.69 16.68
C GLU A 195 15.26 -15.22 15.49
N ALA A 196 14.63 -14.94 14.35
CA ALA A 196 15.31 -14.44 13.15
C ALA A 196 15.79 -12.98 13.28
N LEU A 197 15.15 -12.17 14.13
CA LEU A 197 15.58 -10.80 14.42
C LEU A 197 16.76 -10.79 15.42
N PHE A 198 16.73 -11.62 16.46
CA PHE A 198 17.80 -11.68 17.47
C PHE A 198 19.10 -12.31 16.95
N ARG A 199 19.03 -13.27 16.02
CA ARG A 199 20.24 -13.90 15.43
C ARG A 199 21.13 -12.91 14.65
N LYS A 200 20.56 -11.82 14.13
CA LYS A 200 21.31 -10.74 13.44
C LYS A 200 21.97 -9.75 14.41
N VAL A 201 21.49 -9.67 15.65
CA VAL A 201 22.09 -8.84 16.71
C VAL A 201 23.23 -9.58 17.42
N GLY A 202 23.19 -10.92 17.46
CA GLY A 202 24.25 -11.76 18.04
C GLY A 202 25.42 -12.10 17.11
N SER A 203 25.40 -11.68 15.85
CA SER A 203 26.47 -11.93 14.88
C SER A 203 27.19 -10.64 14.49
N SER A 204 27.91 -10.06 15.46
CA SER A 204 29.04 -9.16 15.16
C SER A 204 30.16 -10.01 14.56
N PRO A 205 30.78 -9.61 13.43
CA PRO A 205 31.93 -10.33 12.88
C PRO A 205 33.16 -9.97 13.70
N ASP A 206 33.47 -10.77 14.71
CA ASP A 206 34.79 -10.78 15.33
C ASP A 206 35.41 -12.17 15.20
N ASP A 207 35.63 -12.56 13.95
CA ASP A 207 36.51 -13.67 13.60
C ASP A 207 37.58 -13.11 12.66
N THR A 208 38.55 -12.39 13.21
CA THR A 208 39.84 -12.22 12.54
C THR A 208 40.73 -13.41 12.93
N GLU A 209 40.88 -14.33 11.98
CA GLU A 209 41.89 -15.38 11.99
C GLU A 209 43.27 -14.80 12.37
N ALA A 210 43.83 -15.27 13.49
CA ALA A 210 45.26 -15.15 13.75
C ALA A 210 45.94 -16.48 13.39
N THR A 211 46.60 -16.49 12.24
CA THR A 211 47.55 -17.53 11.79
C THR A 211 48.63 -17.86 12.84
N PRO A 212 49.19 -19.09 12.83
CA PRO A 212 50.04 -19.59 13.90
C PRO A 212 51.48 -19.07 13.79
N VAL A 213 52.06 -18.60 14.89
CA VAL A 213 53.50 -18.33 14.99
C VAL A 213 54.16 -19.44 15.81
N SER A 214 54.85 -20.33 15.11
CA SER A 214 55.85 -21.24 15.66
C SER A 214 56.99 -20.46 16.29
N LYS A 215 57.34 -20.74 17.56
CA LYS A 215 58.71 -20.61 18.09
C LYS A 215 59.02 -21.68 19.15
N THR A 216 60.16 -22.31 18.92
CA THR A 216 60.89 -23.40 19.58
C THR A 216 61.37 -23.10 21.01
N THR A 217 61.92 -24.15 21.66
CA THR A 217 62.90 -24.25 22.78
C THR A 217 62.25 -24.75 24.08
N THR A 218 62.63 -25.87 24.71
CA THR A 218 63.94 -26.52 24.89
C THR A 218 63.79 -28.03 24.98
#